data_AF-A0A174T286-F1
#
_entry.id   AF-A0A174T286-F1
#
_cell.length_a   1.000
_cell.length_b   1.000
_cell.length_c   1.000
_cell.angle_alpha   90.00
_cell.angle_beta   90.00
_cell.angle_gamma   90.00
#
_symmetry.space_group_name_H-M   'P 1'
#
loop_
_entity.id
_entity.type
_entity.pdbx_description
1 polymer ?
#
loop_
_entity_poly.entity_id
_entity_poly.type
_entity_poly.pdbx_seq_one_letter_code
_entity_poly.pdbx_strand_id
1 'polypeptide(L)' 'METIHTGAAHNVKVFYGYPGKSFFSYNFETKEYAIYISEEVAKPETIIKRALEDIERREGLVRA' A
#
# COMPACT_ATOMS: atom_id res chain seq x y z
N MET A 1 -12.79 -2.52 0.96
CA MET A 1 -11.73 -1.50 1.15
C MET A 1 -11.33 -1.54 2.60
N GLU A 2 -10.03 -1.65 2.87
CA GLU A 2 -9.43 -1.62 4.22
C GLU A 2 -8.54 -0.39 4.34
N THR A 3 -8.32 0.12 5.55
CA THR A 3 -7.38 1.24 5.79
C THR A 3 -6.36 0.83 6.83
N ILE A 4 -5.08 0.89 6.44
CA ILE A 4 -3.94 0.58 7.29
C ILE A 4 -3.28 1.90 7.69
N HIS A 5 -3.08 2.09 8.99
CA HIS A 5 -2.36 3.24 9.53
C HIS A 5 -0.89 2.87 9.64
N THR A 6 -0.02 3.56 8.91
CA THR A 6 1.43 3.35 9.05
C THR A 6 2.00 4.21 10.17
N GLY A 7 3.16 3.81 10.70
CA GLY A 7 3.80 4.48 11.83
C GLY A 7 4.16 5.95 11.60
N ALA A 8 4.13 6.44 10.35
CA ALA A 8 4.14 7.87 10.10
C ALA A 8 2.98 8.30 9.23
N ALA A 9 2.02 8.97 9.87
CA ALA A 9 1.11 9.99 9.35
C ALA A 9 0.32 9.72 8.06
N HIS A 10 0.45 8.53 7.45
CA HIS A 10 -0.16 8.21 6.17
C HIS A 10 -1.20 7.11 6.34
N ASN A 11 -2.39 7.37 5.83
CA ASN A 11 -3.42 6.36 5.69
C ASN A 11 -3.20 5.64 4.36
N VAL A 12 -3.07 4.32 4.42
CA VAL A 12 -2.95 3.47 3.23
C VAL A 12 -4.28 2.77 2.98
N LYS A 13 -4.91 3.06 1.85
CA LYS A 13 -6.15 2.39 1.43
C LYS A 13 -5.82 1.11 0.68
N VAL A 14 -6.42 -0.01 1.08
CA VAL A 14 -6.24 -1.30 0.39
C VAL A 14 -7.55 -1.68 -0.32
N PHE A 15 -7.44 -1.92 -1.62
CA PHE A 15 -8.52 -2.35 -2.49
C PHE A 15 -8.24 -3.78 -2.96
N TYR A 16 -9.20 -4.69 -2.75
CA TYR A 16 -9.11 -6.08 -3.17
C TYR A 16 -9.95 -6.32 -4.42
N GLY A 17 -9.63 -7.37 -5.19
CA GLY A 17 -10.40 -7.76 -6.37
C GLY A 17 -10.12 -6.90 -7.59
N TYR A 18 -8.91 -6.34 -7.71
CA TYR A 18 -8.53 -5.61 -8.91
C TYR A 18 -8.38 -6.59 -10.09
N PRO A 19 -9.01 -6.36 -11.26
CA PRO A 19 -8.99 -7.30 -12.38
C PRO A 19 -7.64 -7.36 -13.11
N GLY A 20 -6.69 -6.49 -12.74
CA GLY A 20 -5.34 -6.47 -13.31
C GLY A 20 -4.27 -6.85 -12.30
N LYS A 21 -3.00 -6.64 -12.66
CA LYS A 21 -1.87 -6.84 -11.75
C LYS A 21 -1.98 -5.92 -10.54
N SER A 22 -1.59 -6.44 -9.37
CA SER A 22 -1.48 -5.64 -8.16
C SER A 22 -0.48 -4.49 -8.33
N PHE A 23 -0.80 -3.32 -7.79
CA PHE A 23 0.08 -2.16 -7.80
C PHE A 23 -0.22 -1.27 -6.60
N PHE A 24 0.70 -0.37 -6.28
CA PHE A 24 0.43 0.72 -5.33
C PHE A 24 0.58 2.05 -6.04
N SER A 25 -0.13 3.05 -5.53
CA SER A 25 -0.17 4.40 -6.06
C SER A 25 -0.10 5.41 -4.92
N TYR A 26 0.39 6.60 -5.24
CA TYR A 26 0.42 7.73 -4.33
C TYR A 26 -0.29 8.90 -5.02
N ASN A 27 -1.28 9.47 -4.35
CA ASN A 27 -1.95 10.68 -4.82
C ASN A 27 -1.23 11.90 -4.25
N PHE A 28 -0.61 12.70 -5.12
CA PHE A 28 0.14 13.90 -4.72
C PHE A 28 -0.76 15.04 -4.18
N GLU A 29 -2.03 15.09 -4.58
CA GLU A 29 -2.99 16.09 -4.11
C GLU A 29 -3.50 15.77 -2.71
N THR A 30 -3.92 14.53 -2.48
CA THR A 30 -4.49 14.11 -1.18
C THR A 30 -3.45 13.59 -0.20
N LYS A 31 -2.21 13.36 -0.66
CA LYS A 31 -1.11 12.71 0.09
C LYS A 31 -1.50 11.32 0.63
N GLU A 32 -2.36 10.61 -0.10
CA GLU A 32 -2.81 9.28 0.29
C GLU A 32 -2.12 8.19 -0.54
N TYR A 33 -1.77 7.11 0.13
CA TYR A 33 -1.30 5.89 -0.51
C TYR A 33 -2.49 4.93 -0.73
N ALA A 34 -2.49 4.25 -1.87
CA ALA A 34 -3.45 3.21 -2.17
C ALA A 34 -2.76 1.96 -2.74
N ILE A 35 -3.12 0.78 -2.24
CA ILE A 35 -2.68 -0.52 -2.69
C ILE A 35 -3.87 -1.22 -3.35
N TYR A 36 -3.69 -1.64 -4.59
CA TYR A 36 -4.64 -2.44 -5.35
C TYR A 36 -4.13 -3.87 -5.42
N ILE A 37 -4.92 -4.80 -4.89
CA ILE A 37 -4.62 -6.23 -4.86
C ILE A 37 -5.45 -6.93 -5.93
N SER A 38 -4.76 -7.60 -6.83
CA SER A 38 -5.38 -8.43 -7.86
C SER A 38 -6.22 -9.56 -7.26
N GLU A 39 -7.32 -9.91 -7.92
CA GLU A 39 -8.08 -11.12 -7.59
C GLU A 39 -7.26 -12.41 -7.74
N GLU A 40 -6.22 -12.39 -8.58
CA GLU A 40 -5.37 -13.56 -8.86
C GLU A 40 -4.30 -13.81 -7.77
N VAL A 41 -4.14 -12.88 -6.81
CA VAL A 41 -3.12 -13.00 -5.76
C VAL A 41 -3.60 -13.94 -4.65
N ALA A 42 -2.95 -15.10 -4.55
CA ALA A 42 -3.23 -16.10 -3.51
C ALA A 42 -2.85 -15.65 -2.08
N LYS A 43 -1.94 -14.68 -1.94
CA LYS A 43 -1.46 -14.16 -0.63
C LYS A 43 -1.37 -12.63 -0.62
N PRO A 44 -2.50 -11.93 -0.47
CA PRO A 44 -2.57 -10.47 -0.42
C PRO A 44 -1.63 -9.84 0.60
N GLU A 45 -1.43 -10.51 1.73
CA GLU A 45 -0.67 -10.03 2.88
C GLU A 45 0.81 -9.82 2.53
N THR A 46 1.35 -10.64 1.62
CA THR A 46 2.74 -10.50 1.16
C THR A 46 2.91 -9.26 0.29
N ILE A 47 1.91 -8.93 -0.53
CA ILE A 47 1.92 -7.74 -1.38
C ILE A 47 1.74 -6.49 -0.51
N ILE A 48 0.79 -6.52 0.43
CA ILE A 48 0.54 -5.43 1.37
C ILE A 48 1.80 -5.14 2.17
N LYS A 49 2.43 -6.17 2.77
CA LYS A 49 3.67 -5.99 3.54
C LYS A 49 4.78 -5.31 2.73
N ARG A 50 5.04 -5.77 1.50
CA ARG A 50 6.06 -5.17 0.62
C ARG A 50 5.74 -3.73 0.27
N ALA A 51 4.48 -3.43 -0.04
CA ALA A 51 4.06 -2.07 -0.35
C ALA A 51 4.22 -1.13 0.86
N LEU A 52 3.90 -1.60 2.07
CA LEU A 52 4.11 -0.84 3.30
C LEU A 52 5.60 -0.58 3.55
N GLU A 53 6.47 -1.59 3.41
CA GLU A 53 7.92 -1.44 3.53
C GLU A 53 8.49 -0.41 2.52
N ASP A 54 7.99 -0.41 1.29
CA ASP A 54 8.39 0.57 0.26
C ASP A 54 7.92 1.99 0.60
N ILE A 55 6.71 2.14 1.13
CA ILE A 55 6.18 3.43 1.60
C ILE A 55 7.04 3.95 2.75
N GLU A 56 7.31 3.12 3.76
CA GLU A 56 8.15 3.49 4.90
C GLU A 56 9.57 3.89 4.48
N ARG A 57 10.15 3.22 3.48
CA ARG A 57 11.44 3.61 2.90
C ARG A 57 11.40 4.96 2.18
N ARG A 58 10.36 5.20 1.37
CA ARG A 58 10.19 6.48 0.63
C ARG A 58 10.03 7.67 1.56
N GLU A 59 9.33 7.46 2.67
CA GLU A 59 9.07 8.49 3.68
C GLU A 59 10.23 8.63 4.70
N GLY A 60 11.32 7.87 4.53
CA GLY A 60 12.50 7.95 5.42
C GLY A 60 12.25 7.42 6.83
N LEU A 61 11.26 6.54 7.01
CA LEU A 61 10.87 5.97 8.30
C LEU A 61 11.67 4.72 8.67
N VAL A 62 12.26 4.07 7.68
CA VAL A 62 13.25 3.02 7.92
C VAL A 62 14.56 3.70 8.32
N ARG A 63 14.76 3.84 9.64
CA ARG A 63 16.08 4.21 10.18
C ARG A 63 17.08 3.13 9.80
N ALA A 64 18.21 3.56 9.22
CA ALA A 64 19.40 2.74 9.04
C ALA A 64 19.93 2.19 10.37
#